data_AF-D0KRX7-F1
#
_entry.id   AF-D0KRX7-F1
#
_cell.length_a   1.000
_cell.length_b   1.000
_cell.length_c   1.000
_cell.angle_alpha   90.00
_cell.angle_beta   90.00
_cell.angle_gamma   90.00
#
_symmetry.space_group_name_H-M   'P 1'
#
loop_
_entity.id
_entity.type
_entity.pdbx_description
1 polymer ?
#
loop_
_entity_poly.entity_id
_entity_poly.type
_entity_poly.pdbx_seq_one_letter_code
_entity_poly.pdbx_strand_id
1 'polypeptide(L)'
;MDIANINNLIKHDDEYVSQVLPLLPSEGVLRQACFLYFNYDTSRNKIRSPIMFFLLLLLPFEQIKDALDYIRGEINSVNELYLIECIKNTSAQENFLPYQIMGNKERLILTKNALVLIDSL
;
A
#
# COMPACT_ATOMS: atom_id res chain seq x y z
N MET A 1 -6.38 -20.81 -3.98
CA MET A 1 -5.24 -20.33 -4.80
C MET A 1 -3.97 -20.59 -4.01
N ASP A 2 -2.99 -21.30 -4.56
CA ASP A 2 -1.77 -21.66 -3.82
C ASP A 2 -0.86 -20.45 -3.53
N ILE A 3 -0.13 -20.48 -2.42
CA ILE A 3 0.79 -19.41 -1.98
C ILE A 3 1.84 -19.08 -3.05
N ALA A 4 2.30 -20.08 -3.80
CA ALA A 4 3.24 -19.88 -4.91
C ALA A 4 2.64 -19.01 -6.04
N ASN A 5 1.34 -19.13 -6.31
CA ASN A 5 0.64 -18.28 -7.27
C ASN A 5 0.43 -16.86 -6.73
N ILE A 6 0.27 -16.69 -5.41
CA ILE A 6 0.13 -15.37 -4.77
C ILE A 6 1.43 -14.57 -4.92
N ASN A 7 2.59 -15.19 -4.67
CA ASN A 7 3.88 -14.52 -4.80
C ASN A 7 4.15 -14.04 -6.23
N ASN A 8 3.66 -14.76 -7.24
CA ASN A 8 3.78 -14.34 -8.64
C ASN A 8 2.96 -13.10 -8.98
N LEU A 9 1.98 -12.72 -8.14
CA LEU A 9 1.18 -11.50 -8.33
C LEU A 9 1.78 -10.27 -7.64
N ILE A 10 2.78 -10.44 -6.78
CA ILE A 10 3.46 -9.36 -6.08
C ILE A 10 4.66 -8.93 -6.94
N LYS A 11 4.58 -7.75 -7.55
CA LYS A 11 5.57 -7.27 -8.51
C LYS A 11 5.82 -5.77 -8.34
N HIS A 12 6.98 -5.32 -8.78
CA HIS A 12 7.26 -3.90 -8.92
C HIS A 12 8.26 -3.62 -10.05
N ASP A 13 8.12 -2.46 -10.66
CA ASP A 13 9.08 -1.78 -11.52
C ASP A 13 8.91 -0.25 -11.38
N ASP A 14 9.48 0.53 -12.30
CA ASP A 14 9.45 2.00 -12.26
C ASP A 14 8.07 2.60 -12.62
N GLU A 15 7.16 1.80 -13.16
CA GLU A 15 5.83 2.21 -13.64
C GLU A 15 4.68 1.43 -12.98
N TYR A 16 4.98 0.35 -12.25
CA TYR A 16 4.00 -0.56 -11.72
C TYR A 16 4.38 -1.06 -10.33
N VAL A 17 3.38 -1.21 -9.45
CA VAL A 17 3.51 -1.98 -8.22
C VAL A 17 2.23 -2.73 -7.91
N SER A 18 2.36 -3.94 -7.38
CA SER A 18 1.24 -4.75 -6.95
C SER A 18 1.46 -5.43 -5.60
N GLN A 19 0.36 -5.61 -4.87
CA GLN A 19 0.33 -6.29 -3.59
C GLN A 19 -0.95 -7.11 -3.46
N VAL A 20 -0.86 -8.27 -2.82
CA VAL A 20 -2.03 -9.07 -2.47
C VAL A 20 -2.37 -8.86 -0.99
N LEU A 21 -3.63 -8.57 -0.69
CA LEU A 21 -4.13 -8.35 0.67
C LEU A 21 -5.40 -9.17 0.95
N PRO A 22 -5.61 -9.58 2.21
CA PRO A 22 -6.84 -10.24 2.66
C PRO A 22 -8.01 -9.27 2.86
N LEU A 23 -7.82 -7.98 2.56
CA LEU A 23 -8.82 -6.93 2.67
C LEU A 23 -8.64 -5.91 1.56
N LEU A 24 -9.75 -5.28 1.15
CA LEU A 24 -9.74 -4.15 0.23
C LEU A 24 -9.48 -2.85 1.01
N PRO A 25 -8.37 -2.14 0.78
CA PRO A 25 -8.16 -0.81 1.37
C PRO A 25 -9.18 0.19 0.82
N SER A 26 -9.44 1.26 1.59
CA SER A 26 -10.31 2.33 1.14
C SER A 26 -9.70 3.09 -0.03
N GLU A 27 -10.54 3.74 -0.84
CA GLU A 27 -10.09 4.49 -2.01
C GLU A 27 -9.07 5.59 -1.64
N GLY A 28 -9.27 6.28 -0.51
CA GLY A 28 -8.31 7.27 0.00
C GLY A 28 -6.93 6.68 0.28
N VAL A 29 -6.89 5.48 0.89
CA VAL A 29 -5.63 4.75 1.15
C VAL A 29 -4.99 4.33 -0.16
N LEU A 30 -5.75 3.78 -1.10
CA LEU A 30 -5.24 3.36 -2.41
C LEU A 30 -4.59 4.53 -3.15
N ARG A 31 -5.31 5.66 -3.26
CA ARG A 31 -4.81 6.86 -3.95
C ARG A 31 -3.54 7.40 -3.30
N GLN A 32 -3.54 7.56 -1.97
CA GLN A 32 -2.38 8.08 -1.27
C GLN A 32 -1.19 7.12 -1.35
N ALA A 33 -1.41 5.81 -1.22
CA ALA A 33 -0.36 4.81 -1.32
C ALA A 33 0.28 4.80 -2.72
N CYS A 34 -0.53 4.81 -3.79
CA CYS A 34 0.00 4.89 -5.16
C CYS A 34 0.81 6.19 -5.38
N PHE A 35 0.26 7.33 -4.95
CA PHE A 35 0.94 8.62 -5.08
C PHE A 35 2.28 8.62 -4.36
N LEU A 36 2.30 8.20 -3.10
CA LEU A 36 3.51 8.13 -2.29
C LEU A 36 4.52 7.16 -2.88
N TYR A 37 4.09 5.97 -3.30
CA TYR A 37 5.01 4.97 -3.86
C TYR A 37 5.83 5.53 -5.05
N PHE A 38 5.17 6.23 -5.99
CA PHE A 38 5.84 6.73 -7.19
C PHE A 38 6.49 8.11 -7.05
N ASN A 39 6.08 8.93 -6.08
CA ASN A 39 6.58 10.30 -5.91
C ASN A 39 7.47 10.48 -4.69
N TYR A 40 7.57 9.48 -3.81
CA TYR A 40 8.44 9.56 -2.63
C TYR A 40 9.89 9.26 -3.00
N ASP A 41 10.80 10.09 -2.50
CA ASP A 41 12.23 9.88 -2.67
C ASP A 41 12.69 8.67 -1.84
N THR A 42 12.87 7.54 -2.53
CA THR A 42 13.30 6.28 -1.92
C THR A 42 14.70 6.35 -1.33
N SER A 43 15.54 7.34 -1.69
CA SER A 43 16.87 7.53 -1.10
C SER A 43 16.81 7.94 0.38
N ARG A 44 15.71 8.57 0.81
CA ARG A 44 15.44 8.94 2.22
C ARG A 44 14.68 7.86 2.98
N ASN A 45 14.27 6.78 2.31
CA ASN A 45 13.47 5.74 2.93
C ASN A 45 14.34 4.77 3.74
N LYS A 46 13.93 4.48 4.98
CA LYS A 46 14.53 3.41 5.79
C LYS A 46 14.17 2.02 5.24
N ILE A 47 13.07 1.91 4.49
CA ILE A 47 12.59 0.66 3.90
C ILE A 47 13.15 0.51 2.48
N ARG A 48 14.15 -0.36 2.33
CA ARG A 48 14.85 -0.58 1.05
C ARG A 48 14.06 -1.40 0.02
N SER A 49 13.11 -2.21 0.45
CA SER A 49 12.32 -3.05 -0.45
C SER A 49 11.09 -2.27 -0.92
N PRO A 50 10.93 -2.01 -2.23
CA PRO A 50 9.79 -1.27 -2.75
C PRO A 50 8.45 -1.97 -2.45
N ILE A 51 8.40 -3.29 -2.59
CA ILE A 51 7.23 -4.11 -2.22
C ILE A 51 6.86 -3.94 -0.75
N MET A 52 7.85 -4.01 0.16
CA MET A 52 7.57 -3.87 1.58
C MET A 52 7.16 -2.45 1.95
N PHE A 53 7.72 -1.45 1.26
CA PHE A 53 7.30 -0.07 1.42
C PHE A 53 5.84 0.11 0.98
N PHE A 54 5.49 -0.38 -0.21
CA PHE A 54 4.12 -0.32 -0.72
C PHE A 54 3.14 -1.06 0.19
N LEU A 55 3.49 -2.25 0.67
CA LEU A 55 2.72 -3.00 1.65
C LEU A 55 2.43 -2.16 2.90
N LEU A 56 3.44 -1.47 3.43
CA LEU A 56 3.25 -0.62 4.60
C LEU A 56 2.32 0.55 4.28
N LEU A 57 2.39 1.19 3.12
CA LEU A 57 1.47 2.28 2.77
C LEU A 57 0.00 1.86 2.77
N LEU A 58 -0.30 0.57 2.57
CA LEU A 58 -1.66 0.02 2.51
C LEU A 58 -2.22 -0.42 3.87
N LEU A 59 -1.37 -0.57 4.89
CA LEU A 59 -1.73 -1.17 6.18
C LEU A 59 -1.43 -0.24 7.36
N PRO A 60 -2.11 -0.40 8.51
CA PRO A 60 -1.93 0.51 9.64
C PRO A 60 -0.64 0.26 10.44
N PHE A 61 0.16 -0.75 10.08
CA PHE A 61 1.34 -1.15 10.84
C PHE A 61 2.55 -0.28 10.51
N GLU A 62 3.38 0.00 11.51
CA GLU A 62 4.65 0.70 11.34
C GLU A 62 5.80 -0.26 11.00
N GLN A 63 5.75 -1.49 11.54
CA GLN A 63 6.77 -2.50 11.32
C GLN A 63 6.34 -3.49 10.23
N ILE A 64 7.28 -3.82 9.34
CA ILE A 64 7.07 -4.81 8.27
C ILE A 64 6.66 -6.16 8.85
N LYS A 65 7.27 -6.56 9.97
CA LYS A 65 6.98 -7.83 10.63
C LYS A 65 5.49 -7.94 10.99
N ASP A 66 4.94 -6.91 11.62
CA ASP A 66 3.54 -6.89 12.06
C ASP A 66 2.58 -6.95 10.86
N ALA A 67 2.91 -6.25 9.77
CA ALA A 67 2.15 -6.32 8.53
C ALA A 67 2.14 -7.73 7.91
N LEU A 68 3.28 -8.41 7.89
CA LEU A 68 3.38 -9.78 7.37
C LEU A 68 2.68 -10.79 8.27
N ASP A 69 2.81 -10.66 9.59
CA ASP A 69 2.17 -11.54 10.56
C ASP A 69 0.64 -11.39 10.47
N TYR A 70 0.14 -10.16 10.31
CA TYR A 70 -1.28 -9.91 10.00
C TYR A 70 -1.73 -10.62 8.71
N ILE A 71 -1.02 -10.45 7.61
CA ILE A 71 -1.37 -11.10 6.33
C ILE A 71 -1.41 -12.62 6.48
N ARG A 72 -0.41 -13.22 7.12
CA ARG A 72 -0.36 -14.68 7.32
C ARG A 72 -1.50 -15.21 8.17
N GLY A 73 -1.88 -14.45 9.21
CA GLY A 73 -3.01 -14.79 10.08
C GLY A 73 -4.34 -14.77 9.33
N GLU A 74 -4.51 -13.79 8.44
CA GLU A 74 -5.78 -13.55 7.74
C GLU A 74 -5.93 -14.31 6.42
N ILE A 75 -4.85 -14.60 5.70
CA ILE A 75 -4.90 -15.25 4.36
C ILE A 75 -5.67 -16.58 4.38
N ASN A 76 -5.60 -17.32 5.49
CA ASN A 76 -6.28 -18.61 5.64
C ASN A 76 -7.69 -18.48 6.22
N SER A 77 -8.07 -17.31 6.75
CA SER A 77 -9.37 -17.07 7.38
C SER A 77 -10.36 -16.35 6.46
N VAL A 78 -9.88 -15.73 5.37
CA VAL A 78 -10.70 -15.02 4.41
C VAL A 78 -11.05 -15.87 3.19
N ASN A 79 -12.26 -15.68 2.66
CA ASN A 79 -12.73 -16.39 1.46
C ASN A 79 -12.21 -15.76 0.16
N GLU A 80 -11.72 -14.52 0.21
CA GLU A 80 -11.32 -13.74 -0.95
C GLU A 80 -10.04 -12.96 -0.66
N LEU A 81 -9.22 -12.81 -1.70
CA LEU A 81 -8.00 -12.02 -1.69
C LEU A 81 -8.13 -10.92 -2.73
N TYR A 82 -7.55 -9.77 -2.42
CA TYR A 82 -7.57 -8.59 -3.28
C TYR A 82 -6.18 -8.39 -3.87
N LEU A 83 -6.11 -8.34 -5.20
CA LEU A 83 -4.93 -7.85 -5.90
C LEU A 83 -5.06 -6.33 -6.02
N ILE A 84 -4.14 -5.63 -5.38
CA ILE A 84 -4.04 -4.17 -5.43
C ILE A 84 -2.94 -3.81 -6.44
N GLU A 85 -3.27 -2.98 -7.42
CA GLU A 85 -2.36 -2.56 -8.48
C GLU A 85 -2.32 -1.04 -8.58
N CYS A 86 -1.13 -0.47 -8.59
CA CYS A 86 -0.90 0.93 -8.92
C CYS A 86 -0.05 0.99 -10.20
N ILE A 87 -0.54 1.75 -11.17
CA ILE A 87 0.15 2.03 -12.43
C ILE A 87 0.47 3.52 -12.42
N LYS A 88 1.73 3.87 -12.67
CA LYS A 88 2.20 5.24 -12.75
C LYS A 88 1.49 5.94 -13.91
N ASN A 89 0.53 6.80 -13.58
CA ASN A 89 -0.17 7.57 -14.60
C ASN A 89 0.70 8.78 -14.99
N THR A 90 1.09 8.86 -16.26
CA THR A 90 1.84 9.99 -16.83
C THR A 90 0.93 11.15 -17.25
N SER A 91 -0.40 10.95 -17.23
CA SER A 91 -1.37 12.00 -17.56
C SER A 91 -1.72 12.86 -16.33
N ALA A 92 -1.36 14.14 -16.40
CA ALA A 92 -1.46 15.13 -15.32
C ALA A 92 -2.90 15.55 -14.94
N GLN A 93 -3.94 14.81 -15.36
CA GLN A 93 -5.33 15.08 -15.03
C GLN A 93 -5.85 14.03 -14.06
N GLU A 94 -5.28 13.98 -12.86
CA GLU A 94 -5.97 13.35 -11.75
C GLU A 94 -7.08 14.31 -11.28
N ASN A 95 -8.32 13.94 -11.57
CA ASN A 95 -9.47 14.59 -10.94
C ASN A 95 -9.40 14.26 -9.44
N PHE A 96 -8.89 15.21 -8.65
CA PHE A 96 -8.98 15.17 -7.19
C PHE A 96 -10.45 15.35 -6.79
N LEU A 97 -11.20 14.26 -6.84
CA LEU A 97 -12.53 14.24 -6.27
C LEU A 97 -12.38 14.40 -4.75
N PRO A 98 -13.23 15.24 -4.11
CA PRO A 98 -13.22 15.36 -2.66
C PRO A 98 -13.49 13.98 -2.05
N TYR A 99 -12.53 13.48 -1.28
CA TYR A 99 -12.61 12.20 -0.61
C TYR A 99 -12.87 12.41 0.88
N GLN A 100 -13.89 11.72 1.41
CA GLN A 100 -14.22 11.75 2.83
C GLN A 100 -13.67 10.51 3.53
N ILE A 101 -12.89 10.73 4.59
CA ILE A 101 -12.39 9.65 5.45
C ILE A 101 -13.57 8.98 6.17
N MET A 102 -13.78 7.70 5.92
CA MET A 102 -14.97 6.96 6.35
C MET A 102 -14.77 6.20 7.66
N GLY A 103 -13.55 6.06 8.19
CA GLY A 103 -13.33 5.31 9.42
C GLY A 103 -11.97 5.46 10.09
N ASN A 104 -11.87 4.93 11.31
CA ASN A 104 -10.65 5.02 12.13
C ASN A 104 -9.47 4.28 11.51
N LYS A 105 -9.69 3.09 10.93
CA LYS A 105 -8.62 2.30 10.29
C LYS A 105 -7.98 3.06 9.15
N GLU A 106 -8.81 3.66 8.29
CA GLU A 106 -8.34 4.53 7.23
C GLU A 106 -7.59 5.75 7.79
N ARG A 107 -8.14 6.43 8.79
CA ARG A 107 -7.48 7.58 9.43
C ARG A 107 -6.08 7.22 9.94
N LEU A 108 -5.93 6.06 10.57
CA LEU A 108 -4.64 5.59 11.06
C LEU A 108 -3.63 5.39 9.92
N ILE A 109 -4.04 4.75 8.82
CA ILE A 109 -3.17 4.54 7.66
C ILE A 109 -2.76 5.87 7.04
N LEU A 110 -3.73 6.76 6.78
CA LEU A 110 -3.48 8.06 6.15
C LEU A 110 -2.57 8.95 7.01
N THR A 111 -2.78 8.97 8.33
CA THR A 111 -1.92 9.71 9.26
C THR A 111 -0.51 9.15 9.28
N LYS A 112 -0.36 7.82 9.38
CA LYS A 112 0.96 7.17 9.35
C LYS A 112 1.70 7.51 8.07
N ASN A 113 1.04 7.39 6.92
CA ASN A 113 1.60 7.73 5.62
C ASN A 113 2.00 9.21 5.51
N ALA A 114 1.24 10.11 6.14
CA ALA A 114 1.61 11.53 6.23
C ALA A 114 2.85 11.75 7.10
N LEU A 115 3.05 10.99 8.18
CA LEU A 115 4.25 11.06 9.01
C LEU A 115 5.50 10.57 8.27
N VAL A 116 5.36 9.54 7.43
CA VAL A 116 6.46 9.06 6.55
C VAL A 116 6.97 10.19 5.65
N LEU A 117 6.08 11.09 5.18
CA LEU A 117 6.51 12.27 4.43
C LEU A 117 7.29 13.26 5.29
N ILE A 118 6.87 13.48 6.54
CA ILE A 118 7.43 14.53 7.41
C ILE A 118 8.85 14.17 7.88
N ASP A 119 9.10 12.91 8.24
CA ASP A 119 10.42 12.44 8.70
C ASP A 119 11.51 12.48 7.60
N SER A 120 11.16 12.91 6.39
CA SER A 120 12.04 13.01 5.24
C SER A 120 12.32 14.44 4.76
N LEU A 121 11.77 15.47 5.42
CA LEU A 121 12.11 16.89 5.20
C LEU A 121 13.25 17.34 6.13
#